data_AF-A0A5K0XW87-F1
#
_entry.id   AF-A0A5K0XW87-F1
#
_cell.length_a   1.000
_cell.length_b   1.000
_cell.length_c   1.000
_cell.angle_alpha   90.00
_cell.angle_beta   90.00
_cell.angle_gamma   90.00
#
_symmetry.space_group_name_H-M   'P 1'
#
loop_
_entity.id
_entity.type
_entity.pdbx_description
1 polymer ?
#
loop_
_entity_poly.entity_id
_entity_poly.type
_entity_poly.pdbx_seq_one_letter_code
_entity_poly.pdbx_strand_id
1 'polypeptide(L)' 'VTQVDLHRQFHALGAGVIEEVRIQREKGFGFVRYSTHGEAALAIQMGNGRIVCGKPIK' A
#
# COMPACT_ATOMS: atom_id res chain seq x y z
N VAL A 1 -0.99 1.83 -12.52
CA VAL A 1 -1.26 1.35 -11.15
C VAL A 1 -2.75 1.06 -10.96
N THR A 2 -3.09 -0.23 -10.92
CA THR A 2 -4.43 -0.74 -10.60
C THR A 2 -4.51 -1.17 -9.14
N GLN A 3 -5.72 -1.37 -8.62
CA GLN A 3 -5.95 -1.83 -7.23
C GLN A 3 -5.18 -3.13 -6.94
N VAL A 4 -5.14 -4.03 -7.91
CA VAL A 4 -4.44 -5.30 -7.84
C VAL A 4 -2.93 -5.11 -7.74
N ASP A 5 -2.37 -4.11 -8.43
CA ASP A 5 -0.93 -3.80 -8.34
C ASP A 5 -0.57 -3.37 -6.92
N LEU A 6 -1.31 -2.43 -6.32
CA LEU A 6 -1.06 -2.05 -4.91
C LEU A 6 -1.25 -3.24 -3.99
N HIS A 7 -2.33 -3.99 -4.15
CA HIS A 7 -2.61 -5.13 -3.30
C HIS A 7 -1.45 -6.12 -3.33
N ARG A 8 -0.96 -6.49 -4.53
CA ARG A 8 0.22 -7.35 -4.67
C ARG A 8 1.47 -6.73 -4.06
N GLN A 9 1.68 -5.43 -4.24
CA GLN A 9 2.89 -4.77 -3.80
C GLN A 9 2.95 -4.64 -2.28
N PHE A 10 1.85 -4.24 -1.65
CA PHE A 10 1.70 -4.21 -0.19
C PHE A 10 1.67 -5.61 0.42
N HIS A 11 1.05 -6.60 -0.26
CA HIS A 11 1.09 -7.99 0.18
C HIS A 11 2.51 -8.56 0.09
N ALA A 12 3.28 -8.19 -0.94
CA ALA A 12 4.68 -8.57 -1.11
C ALA A 12 5.62 -7.88 -0.10
N LEU A 13 5.20 -6.80 0.57
CA LEU A 13 5.95 -6.25 1.70
C LEU A 13 5.94 -7.19 2.91
N GLY A 14 4.97 -8.12 2.98
CA GLY A 14 4.84 -9.03 4.12
C GLY A 14 4.51 -8.30 5.42
N ALA A 15 3.94 -7.09 5.35
CA ALA A 15 3.66 -6.28 6.52
C ALA A 15 2.46 -6.78 7.33
N GLY A 16 1.54 -7.53 6.71
CA GLY A 16 0.36 -8.08 7.35
C GLY A 16 -0.77 -8.40 6.38
N VAL A 17 -1.94 -8.73 6.94
CA VAL A 17 -3.14 -9.00 6.16
C VAL A 17 -3.79 -7.68 5.73
N ILE A 18 -3.96 -7.54 4.42
CA ILE A 18 -4.65 -6.40 3.83
C ILE A 18 -6.15 -6.70 3.81
N GLU A 19 -6.92 -5.89 4.52
CA GLU A 19 -8.38 -5.97 4.59
C GLU A 19 -9.04 -5.31 3.38
N GLU A 20 -8.55 -4.11 3.03
CA GLU A 20 -9.14 -3.32 1.96
C GLU A 20 -8.06 -2.52 1.24
N VAL A 21 -8.17 -2.42 -0.08
CA VAL A 21 -7.35 -1.52 -0.91
C VAL A 21 -8.29 -0.68 -1.74
N ARG A 22 -8.13 0.64 -1.73
CA ARG A 22 -8.77 1.56 -2.68
C ARG A 22 -7.71 2.34 -3.43
N ILE A 23 -7.92 2.55 -4.72
CA ILE A 23 -7.09 3.47 -5.50
C ILE A 23 -7.97 4.49 -6.17
N GLN A 24 -7.65 5.75 -5.92
CA GLN A 24 -8.18 6.91 -6.63
C GLN A 24 -7.15 7.36 -7.67
N ARG A 25 -7.16 6.68 -8.83
CA ARG A 25 -6.21 6.98 -9.92
C ARG A 25 -6.38 8.40 -10.45
N GLU A 26 -7.61 8.87 -10.53
CA GLU A 26 -7.95 10.24 -10.95
C GLU A 26 -7.28 11.30 -10.09
N LYS A 27 -7.15 11.04 -8.79
CA LYS A 27 -6.53 11.98 -7.85
C LYS A 27 -5.09 11.60 -7.49
N GLY A 28 -4.57 10.51 -8.03
CA GLY A 28 -3.19 10.06 -7.84
C GLY A 28 -2.87 9.48 -6.46
N PHE A 29 -3.87 9.04 -5.68
CA PHE A 29 -3.66 8.47 -4.34
C PHE A 29 -4.41 7.15 -4.15
N GLY A 30 -4.03 6.38 -3.13
CA GLY A 30 -4.69 5.15 -2.73
C GLY A 30 -4.67 4.96 -1.23
N PHE A 31 -5.58 4.15 -0.73
CA PHE A 31 -5.72 3.78 0.67
C PHE A 31 -5.58 2.27 0.81
N VAL A 32 -4.89 1.85 1.86
CA VAL A 32 -4.76 0.44 2.24
C VAL A 32 -5.14 0.32 3.70
N ARG A 33 -6.03 -0.62 4.02
CA ARG A 33 -6.46 -0.95 5.37
C ARG A 33 -5.87 -2.30 5.75
N TYR A 34 -5.20 -2.35 6.90
CA TYR A 34 -4.73 -3.58 7.52
C TYR A 34 -5.66 -4.00 8.66
N SER A 35 -5.61 -5.28 9.02
CA SER A 35 -6.38 -5.80 10.15
C SER A 35 -5.92 -5.23 11.49
N THR A 36 -4.61 -5.00 11.68
CA THR A 36 -4.08 -4.42 12.92
C THR A 36 -3.25 -3.16 12.71
N HIS A 37 -3.15 -2.36 13.77
CA HIS A 37 -2.33 -1.14 13.77
C HIS A 37 -0.83 -1.45 13.63
N GLY A 38 -0.36 -2.55 14.21
CA GLY A 38 1.04 -2.98 14.10
C GLY A 38 1.43 -3.29 12.66
N GLU A 39 0.59 -4.04 11.95
CA GLU A 39 0.76 -4.34 10.52
C GLU A 39 0.69 -3.06 9.67
N ALA A 40 -0.24 -2.15 9.96
CA ALA A 40 -0.35 -0.87 9.26
C ALA A 40 0.92 -0.01 9.44
N ALA A 41 1.42 0.10 10.66
CA ALA A 41 2.64 0.85 10.96
C ALA A 41 3.87 0.23 10.27
N LEU A 42 3.97 -1.10 10.27
CA LEU A 42 5.04 -1.83 9.58
C LEU A 42 4.96 -1.59 8.07
N ALA A 43 3.76 -1.66 7.49
CA ALA A 43 3.52 -1.41 6.07
C ALA A 43 3.88 0.01 5.66
N ILE A 44 3.58 1.00 6.50
CA ILE A 44 4.01 2.38 6.28
C ILE A 44 5.53 2.46 6.35
N GLN A 45 6.17 1.89 7.37
CA GLN A 45 7.63 1.88 7.48
C GLN A 45 8.32 1.22 6.27
N MET A 46 7.80 0.08 5.81
CA MET A 46 8.37 -0.68 4.70
C MET A 46 7.97 -0.13 3.31
N GLY A 47 6.82 0.52 3.22
CA GLY A 47 6.27 1.09 1.99
C GLY A 47 6.67 2.54 1.74
N ASN A 48 6.91 3.33 2.79
CA ASN A 48 7.36 4.72 2.70
C ASN A 48 8.76 4.76 2.09
N GLY A 49 8.90 5.50 0.99
CA GLY A 49 10.14 5.55 0.20
C GLY A 49 10.27 4.46 -0.87
N ARG A 50 9.35 3.49 -0.96
CA ARG A 50 9.31 2.61 -2.15
C ARG A 50 8.78 3.39 -3.36
N ILE A 51 9.47 3.20 -4.48
CA ILE A 51 9.05 3.73 -5.77
C ILE A 51 8.00 2.78 -6.35
N VAL A 52 6.79 3.29 -6.54
CA VAL A 52 5.70 2.58 -7.21
C VAL A 52 5.43 3.26 -8.53
N CYS A 53 5.70 2.56 -9.63
CA CYS A 53 5.58 3.08 -11.00
C CYS A 53 6.29 4.45 -11.20
N GLY A 54 7.51 4.61 -10.67
CA GLY A 54 8.31 5.83 -10.87
C GLY A 54 7.97 7.00 -9.94
N LYS A 55 6.98 6.87 -9.05
CA LYS A 55 6.69 7.85 -8.01
C LYS A 55 6.97 7.27 -6.62
N PRO A 56 7.69 7.98 -5.74
CA PRO A 56 7.86 7.54 -4.35
C PRO A 56 6.50 7.60 -3.63
N ILE A 57 6.15 6.51 -2.95
CA ILE A 57 5.04 6.51 -1.99
C ILE A 57 5.49 7.31 -0.76
N LYS A 58 4.63 8.23 -0.32
CA LYS A 58 4.74 9.00 0.92
C LYS A 58 3.47 8.80 1.74
#